data_AF-A0A2E2VSD9-F1
#
_entry.id   AF-A0A2E2VSD9-F1
#
_cell.length_a   1.000
_cell.length_b   1.000
_cell.length_c   1.000
_cell.angle_alpha   90.00
_cell.angle_beta   90.00
_cell.angle_gamma   90.00
#
_symmetry.space_group_name_H-M   'P 1'
#
loop_
_entity.id
_entity.type
_entity.pdbx_description
1 polymer ?
#
loop_
_entity_poly.entity_id
_entity_poly.type
_entity_poly.pdbx_seq_one_letter_code
_entity_poly.pdbx_strand_id
1 'polypeptide(L)'
;MNEKVEFVERVFDFVFEGGFQERFESLGFPEDDLQIWFLNARTFSKLIINQELTEDDKFNLLTLIEAARFEVECSASDHDAEPAFDFSGYQLSETFVASWRDKVINLISGNALF
;
A
#
# COMPACT_ATOMS: atom_id res chain seq x y z
N MET A 1 6.86 -17.97 12.90
CA MET A 1 7.07 -16.80 12.03
C MET A 1 5.76 -15.99 12.08
N ASN A 2 5.83 -14.66 12.07
CA ASN A 2 4.65 -13.81 12.23
C ASN A 2 3.79 -13.88 10.95
N GLU A 3 2.51 -14.24 11.06
CA GLU A 3 1.60 -14.40 9.90
C GLU A 3 1.51 -13.14 9.02
N LYS A 4 1.68 -11.94 9.62
CA LYS A 4 1.74 -10.69 8.85
C LYS A 4 2.98 -10.62 7.96
N VAL A 5 4.14 -11.07 8.46
CA VAL A 5 5.40 -11.07 7.70
C VAL A 5 5.28 -12.01 6.50
N GLU A 6 4.78 -13.22 6.72
CA GLU A 6 4.52 -14.19 5.64
C GLU A 6 3.57 -13.64 4.57
N PHE A 7 2.52 -12.93 5.01
CA PHE A 7 1.55 -12.34 4.10
C PHE A 7 2.16 -11.22 3.25
N VAL A 8 2.91 -10.31 3.88
CA VAL A 8 3.58 -9.21 3.18
C VAL A 8 4.60 -9.75 2.20
N GLU A 9 5.42 -10.69 2.63
CA GLU A 9 6.45 -11.32 1.80
C GLU A 9 5.87 -11.98 0.56
N ARG A 10 4.76 -12.71 0.71
CA ARG A 10 4.09 -13.34 -0.44
C ARG A 10 3.48 -12.32 -1.41
N VAL A 11 2.96 -11.20 -0.92
CA VAL A 11 2.27 -10.20 -1.77
C VAL A 11 3.26 -9.25 -2.44
N PHE A 12 4.36 -8.93 -1.76
CA PHE A 12 5.38 -7.97 -2.18
C PHE A 12 6.74 -8.65 -2.44
N ASP A 13 6.71 -9.87 -2.96
CA ASP A 13 7.91 -10.61 -3.39
C ASP A 13 8.75 -9.86 -4.45
N PHE A 14 8.14 -8.90 -5.13
CA PHE A 14 8.76 -8.03 -6.12
C PHE A 14 9.46 -6.79 -5.52
N VAL A 15 9.28 -6.48 -4.23
CA VAL A 15 9.77 -5.22 -3.63
C VAL A 15 11.13 -5.38 -2.93
N PHE A 16 11.33 -6.48 -2.22
CA PHE A 16 12.46 -6.64 -1.30
C PHE A 16 13.47 -7.64 -1.83
N GLU A 17 14.60 -7.14 -2.32
CA GLU A 17 15.76 -8.00 -2.64
C GLU A 17 16.25 -8.69 -1.35
N GLY A 18 16.24 -10.03 -1.32
CA GLY A 18 16.54 -10.84 -0.12
C GLY A 18 15.31 -11.18 0.74
N GLY A 19 14.14 -10.62 0.44
CA GLY A 19 12.89 -10.92 1.14
C GLY A 19 12.51 -9.90 2.21
N PHE A 20 11.20 -9.81 2.49
CA PHE A 20 10.66 -8.84 3.45
C PHE A 20 11.11 -9.17 4.87
N GLN A 21 11.17 -10.46 5.23
CA GLN A 21 11.57 -10.88 6.57
C GLN A 21 13.00 -10.43 6.92
N GLU A 22 13.98 -10.67 6.05
CA GLU A 22 15.38 -10.30 6.30
C GLU A 22 15.52 -8.77 6.46
N ARG A 23 14.83 -8.01 5.61
CA ARG A 23 14.82 -6.55 5.72
C ARG A 23 14.18 -6.08 7.02
N PHE A 24 13.04 -6.66 7.40
CA PHE A 24 12.32 -6.30 8.61
C PHE A 24 13.09 -6.66 9.89
N GLU A 25 13.79 -7.80 9.89
CA GLU A 25 14.75 -8.23 10.91
C GLU A 25 15.88 -7.22 11.08
N SER A 26 16.47 -6.76 9.98
CA SER A 26 17.58 -5.78 10.00
C SER A 26 17.20 -4.43 10.64
N LEU A 27 15.92 -4.10 10.64
CA LEU A 27 15.36 -2.88 11.22
C LEU A 27 14.94 -3.04 12.69
N GLY A 28 15.03 -4.25 13.24
CA GLY A 28 14.68 -4.53 14.64
C GLY A 28 13.19 -4.74 14.89
N PHE A 29 12.43 -5.17 13.88
CA PHE A 29 10.99 -5.47 13.97
C PHE A 29 10.09 -4.33 14.49
N PRO A 30 10.07 -3.15 13.87
CA PRO A 30 9.12 -2.11 14.22
C PRO A 30 7.66 -2.55 13.93
N GLU A 31 6.87 -2.84 14.97
CA GLU A 31 5.51 -3.41 14.82
C GLU A 31 4.54 -2.45 14.11
N ASP A 32 4.69 -1.14 14.29
CA ASP A 32 3.88 -0.14 13.58
C ASP A 32 4.14 -0.17 12.07
N ASP A 33 5.40 -0.29 11.66
CA ASP A 33 5.77 -0.44 10.26
C ASP A 33 5.22 -1.76 9.68
N LEU A 34 5.30 -2.86 10.43
CA LEU A 34 4.69 -4.13 10.00
C LEU A 34 3.20 -4.00 9.77
N GLN A 35 2.51 -3.26 10.64
CA GLN A 35 1.09 -3.03 10.51
C GLN A 35 0.77 -2.25 9.23
N ILE A 36 1.56 -1.20 8.90
CA ILE A 36 1.41 -0.43 7.67
C ILE A 36 1.63 -1.31 6.44
N TRP A 37 2.75 -2.06 6.40
CA TRP A 37 3.07 -2.98 5.31
C TRP A 37 1.99 -4.04 5.10
N PHE A 38 1.49 -4.61 6.19
CA PHE A 38 0.40 -5.58 6.15
C PHE A 38 -0.88 -4.97 5.57
N LEU A 39 -1.27 -3.76 6.00
CA LEU A 39 -2.44 -3.08 5.46
C LEU A 39 -2.29 -2.74 3.98
N ASN A 40 -1.09 -2.34 3.54
CA ASN A 40 -0.79 -2.10 2.12
C ASN A 40 -0.90 -3.39 1.29
N ALA A 41 -0.31 -4.49 1.78
CA ALA A 41 -0.40 -5.79 1.13
C ALA A 41 -1.86 -6.27 1.00
N ARG A 42 -2.70 -6.00 2.00
CA ARG A 42 -4.12 -6.34 1.93
C ARG A 42 -4.87 -5.53 0.87
N THR A 43 -4.64 -4.22 0.82
CA THR A 43 -5.23 -3.35 -0.22
C THR A 43 -4.80 -3.81 -1.61
N PHE A 44 -3.50 -4.04 -1.79
CA PHE A 44 -2.94 -4.51 -3.05
C PHE A 44 -3.55 -5.84 -3.47
N SER A 45 -3.53 -6.85 -2.59
CA SER A 45 -4.07 -8.18 -2.87
C SER A 45 -5.54 -8.13 -3.26
N LYS A 46 -6.37 -7.28 -2.62
CA LYS A 46 -7.78 -7.08 -2.98
C LYS A 46 -7.98 -6.48 -4.37
N LEU A 47 -7.09 -5.57 -4.79
CA LEU A 47 -7.18 -4.89 -6.07
C LEU A 47 -6.82 -5.82 -7.24
N ILE A 48 -5.91 -6.77 -7.03
CA ILE A 48 -5.34 -7.58 -8.10
C ILE A 48 -5.90 -9.00 -8.22
N ILE A 49 -6.89 -9.40 -7.41
CA ILE A 49 -7.42 -10.79 -7.34
C ILE A 49 -7.68 -11.42 -8.72
N ASN A 50 -8.12 -10.63 -9.72
CA ASN A 50 -8.42 -11.09 -11.07
C ASN A 50 -7.70 -10.28 -12.16
N GLN A 51 -6.56 -9.66 -11.83
CA GLN A 51 -5.79 -8.85 -12.77
C GLN A 51 -4.31 -9.21 -12.72
N GLU A 52 -3.75 -9.55 -13.87
CA GLU A 52 -2.30 -9.59 -14.05
C GLU A 52 -1.77 -8.16 -14.27
N LEU A 53 -0.72 -7.80 -13.55
CA LEU A 53 -0.02 -6.53 -13.66
C LEU A 53 1.40 -6.77 -14.12
N THR A 54 1.92 -5.84 -14.94
CA THR A 54 3.35 -5.75 -15.19
C THR A 54 4.09 -5.41 -13.89
N GLU A 55 5.38 -5.70 -13.80
CA GLU A 55 6.18 -5.37 -12.61
C GLU A 55 6.14 -3.85 -12.32
N ASP A 56 6.28 -3.02 -13.35
CA ASP A 56 6.14 -1.56 -13.25
C ASP A 56 4.75 -1.15 -12.72
N ASP A 57 3.68 -1.79 -13.20
CA ASP A 57 2.32 -1.52 -12.70
C ASP A 57 2.14 -1.95 -11.25
N LYS A 58 2.81 -3.02 -10.79
CA LYS A 58 2.80 -3.42 -9.37
C LYS A 58 3.45 -2.35 -8.50
N PHE A 59 4.62 -1.83 -8.90
CA PHE A 59 5.29 -0.73 -8.19
C PHE A 59 4.47 0.57 -8.21
N ASN A 60 3.88 0.91 -9.35
CA ASN A 60 3.01 2.07 -9.47
C ASN A 60 1.76 1.94 -8.58
N LEU A 61 1.19 0.74 -8.49
CA LEU A 61 0.02 0.48 -7.65
C LEU A 61 0.38 0.55 -6.16
N LEU A 62 1.52 -0.03 -5.76
CA LEU A 62 2.02 0.07 -4.39
C LEU A 62 2.26 1.53 -4.01
N THR A 63 2.95 2.30 -4.84
CA THR A 63 3.18 3.73 -4.65
C THR A 63 1.86 4.49 -4.44
N LEU A 64 0.86 4.22 -5.27
CA LEU A 64 -0.45 4.87 -5.15
C LEU A 64 -1.18 4.49 -3.84
N ILE A 65 -1.06 3.23 -3.41
CA ILE A 65 -1.63 2.75 -2.13
C ILE A 65 -0.96 3.45 -0.95
N GLU A 66 0.38 3.52 -0.94
CA GLU A 66 1.15 4.18 0.11
C GLU A 66 0.83 5.67 0.19
N ALA A 67 0.81 6.36 -0.95
CA ALA A 67 0.43 7.77 -1.05
C ALA A 67 -0.97 8.02 -0.49
N ALA A 68 -1.96 7.23 -0.89
CA ALA A 68 -3.32 7.39 -0.43
C ALA A 68 -3.49 7.06 1.06
N ARG A 69 -2.73 6.10 1.60
CA ARG A 69 -2.74 5.80 3.04
C ARG A 69 -2.13 6.95 3.84
N PHE A 70 -1.00 7.48 3.37
CA PHE A 70 -0.35 8.64 3.99
C PHE A 70 -1.30 9.84 4.09
N GLU A 71 -2.02 10.15 3.01
CA GLU A 71 -3.06 11.20 2.99
C GLU A 71 -4.11 10.98 4.09
N VAL A 72 -4.62 9.75 4.23
CA VAL A 72 -5.62 9.41 5.26
C VAL A 72 -5.06 9.51 6.68
N GLU A 73 -3.84 9.02 6.91
CA GLU A 73 -3.21 9.04 8.23
C GLU A 73 -2.85 10.47 8.66
N CYS A 74 -2.35 11.30 7.73
CA CYS A 74 -2.08 12.71 8.00
C CYS A 74 -3.36 13.49 8.27
N SER A 75 -4.40 13.31 7.46
CA SER A 75 -5.69 13.95 7.69
C SER A 75 -6.37 13.50 8.97
N ALA A 76 -6.22 12.24 9.38
CA ALA A 76 -6.75 11.78 10.67
C ALA A 76 -6.13 12.48 11.89
N SER A 77 -4.89 12.98 11.75
CA SER A 77 -4.19 13.72 12.82
C SER A 77 -4.65 15.17 12.97
N ASP A 78 -5.26 15.73 11.93
CA ASP A 78 -5.85 17.07 11.90
C ASP A 78 -7.38 16.90 11.81
N HIS A 79 -8.05 16.79 12.96
CA HIS A 79 -9.44 16.31 13.12
C HIS A 79 -10.52 16.91 12.19
N ASP A 80 -10.24 18.02 11.49
CA ASP A 80 -11.13 18.70 10.56
C ASP A 80 -10.65 18.70 9.09
N ALA A 81 -9.51 18.07 8.77
CA ALA A 81 -8.95 18.02 7.42
C ALA A 81 -9.42 16.77 6.65
N GLU A 82 -10.04 16.96 5.49
CA GLU A 82 -10.27 15.85 4.55
C GLU A 82 -8.96 15.50 3.80
N PRO A 83 -8.72 14.21 3.48
CA PRO A 83 -7.56 13.84 2.67
C PRO A 83 -7.63 14.47 1.27
N ALA A 84 -6.55 15.11 0.83
CA ALA A 84 -6.52 15.82 -0.45
C ALA A 84 -6.38 14.85 -1.64
N PHE A 85 -5.73 13.69 -1.41
CA PHE A 85 -5.49 12.67 -2.42
C PHE A 85 -4.84 13.25 -3.70
N ASP A 86 -3.81 14.08 -3.50
CA ASP A 86 -2.97 14.63 -4.56
C ASP A 86 -1.80 13.69 -4.86
N PHE A 87 -1.80 13.11 -6.07
CA PHE A 87 -0.78 12.17 -6.52
C PHE A 87 0.23 12.78 -7.49
N SER A 88 0.19 14.09 -7.72
CA SER A 88 1.03 14.78 -8.71
C SER A 88 2.54 14.65 -8.42
N GLY A 89 2.93 14.39 -7.16
CA GLY A 89 4.33 14.19 -6.77
C GLY A 89 4.92 12.80 -7.05
N TYR A 90 4.11 11.79 -7.38
CA TYR A 90 4.54 10.39 -7.38
C TYR A 90 5.01 9.84 -8.74
N GLN A 91 5.23 10.70 -9.74
CA GLN A 91 5.66 10.31 -11.10
C GLN A 91 4.79 9.23 -11.77
N LEU A 92 3.54 9.08 -11.34
CA LEU A 92 2.59 8.14 -11.92
C LEU A 92 1.98 8.73 -13.19
N SER A 93 1.79 7.91 -14.23
CA SER A 93 1.09 8.38 -15.43
C SER A 93 -0.37 8.71 -15.13
N GLU A 94 -0.90 9.76 -15.76
CA GLU A 94 -2.31 10.17 -15.55
C GLU A 94 -3.29 9.04 -15.87
N THR A 95 -3.02 8.24 -16.92
CA THR A 95 -3.85 7.09 -17.30
C THR A 95 -3.85 6.01 -16.22
N PHE A 96 -2.70 5.75 -15.61
CA PHE A 96 -2.60 4.80 -14.51
C PHE A 96 -3.39 5.29 -13.30
N VAL A 97 -3.16 6.54 -12.87
CA VAL A 97 -3.87 7.15 -11.74
C VAL A 97 -5.38 7.13 -11.98
N ALA A 98 -5.86 7.53 -13.16
CA ALA A 98 -7.29 7.49 -13.50
C ALA A 98 -7.90 6.07 -13.42
N SER A 99 -7.11 5.02 -13.68
CA SER A 99 -7.58 3.63 -13.68
C SER A 99 -7.69 3.01 -12.27
N TRP A 100 -6.97 3.56 -11.30
CA TRP A 100 -6.77 2.96 -9.97
C TRP A 100 -7.18 3.84 -8.80
N ARG A 101 -7.11 5.17 -8.93
CA ARG A 101 -7.35 6.14 -7.85
C ARG A 101 -8.57 5.82 -7.02
N ASP A 102 -9.74 5.76 -7.64
CA ASP A 102 -10.98 5.59 -6.89
C ASP A 102 -11.06 4.22 -6.23
N LYS A 103 -10.49 3.17 -6.83
CA LYS A 103 -10.46 1.83 -6.25
C LYS A 103 -9.57 1.80 -5.00
N VAL A 104 -8.41 2.44 -5.07
CA VAL A 104 -7.46 2.56 -3.96
C VAL A 104 -8.08 3.39 -2.83
N ILE A 105 -8.57 4.60 -3.14
CA ILE A 105 -9.19 5.49 -2.15
C ILE A 105 -10.38 4.81 -1.49
N ASN A 106 -11.26 4.16 -2.26
CA ASN A 106 -12.42 3.48 -1.68
C ASN A 106 -12.02 2.35 -0.72
N LEU A 107 -10.97 1.58 -1.03
CA LEU A 107 -10.50 0.52 -0.13
C LEU A 107 -9.80 1.05 1.12
N ILE A 108 -9.12 2.18 1.03
CA ILE A 108 -8.40 2.79 2.15
C ILE A 108 -9.37 3.58 3.05
N SER A 109 -10.25 4.39 2.46
CA SER A 109 -11.21 5.24 3.17
C SER A 109 -12.49 4.51 3.59
N GLY A 110 -12.87 3.44 2.88
CA GLY A 110 -14.13 2.73 3.07
C GLY A 110 -13.94 1.26 3.38
N ASN A 111 -13.94 0.91 4.66
CA ASN A 111 -14.25 -0.45 5.15
C ASN A 111 -13.62 -1.62 4.36
N ALA A 112 -12.35 -1.89 4.60
CA ALA A 112 -11.95 -3.26 4.86
C ALA A 112 -12.18 -3.57 6.34
N LEU A 113 -13.46 -3.63 6.77
CA LEU A 113 -13.84 -4.25 8.05
C LEU A 113 -13.17 -5.62 8.16
N PHE A 114 -12.17 -5.71 9.02
CA PHE A 114 -11.86 -6.84 9.86
C PHE A 114 -11.52 -6.28 11.23
#